data_AF-A0A4U8W7F8-F1
#
_entry.id   AF-A0A4U8W7F8-F1
#
_cell.length_a   1.000
_cell.length_b   1.000
_cell.length_c   1.000
_cell.angle_alpha   90.00
_cell.angle_beta   90.00
_cell.angle_gamma   90.00
#
_symmetry.space_group_name_H-M   'P 1'
#
loop_
_entity.id
_entity.type
_entity.pdbx_description
1 polymer ?
#
loop_
_entity_poly.entity_id
_entity_poly.type
_entity_poly.pdbx_seq_one_letter_code
_entity_poly.pdbx_strand_id
1 'polypeptide(L)'
;MAFEINYLIGNLDTYFRQDEINVLLFYAKDINLNLTKKMNYLLDKKISYMIHHNISTTGLDSNNKMHAYFNLSDIQLVIQFILTQLIPAMQNENTDMDVKYGGSISNLISQVNNYNSNDSSFILNINYDYVPVEMAYYIDMAIEMKELLQKSIDLNTPILVSYTD
;
A
#
# COMPACT_ATOMS: atom_id res chain seq x y z
N MET A 1 17.44 -6.87 5.38
CA MET A 1 16.91 -7.43 4.13
C MET A 1 15.66 -6.65 3.81
N ALA A 2 15.58 -6.14 2.59
CA ALA A 2 14.59 -5.12 2.26
C ALA A 2 13.35 -5.90 1.90
N PHE A 3 12.33 -5.82 2.75
CA PHE A 3 11.12 -6.62 2.55
C PHE A 3 10.43 -6.13 1.29
N GLU A 4 10.63 -6.86 0.20
CA GLU A 4 10.12 -6.56 -1.12
C GLU A 4 8.80 -7.30 -1.32
N ILE A 5 7.81 -6.58 -1.84
CA ILE A 5 6.51 -7.13 -2.19
C ILE A 5 6.41 -7.19 -3.70
N ASN A 6 6.37 -8.40 -4.24
CA ASN A 6 6.21 -8.64 -5.66
C ASN A 6 4.73 -8.85 -5.98
N TYR A 7 4.27 -8.20 -7.05
CA TYR A 7 2.90 -8.20 -7.54
C TYR A 7 2.85 -8.74 -8.96
N LEU A 8 2.17 -9.88 -9.14
CA LEU A 8 2.01 -10.50 -10.45
C LEU A 8 0.54 -10.55 -10.85
N ILE A 9 0.23 -10.05 -12.04
CA ILE A 9 -1.09 -10.19 -12.64
C ILE A 9 -1.07 -10.25 -14.17
N GLY A 10 -1.43 -11.42 -14.72
CA GLY A 10 -1.26 -11.68 -16.15
C GLY A 10 0.21 -11.58 -16.55
N ASN A 11 0.54 -10.61 -17.41
CA ASN A 11 1.92 -10.33 -17.83
C ASN A 11 2.52 -9.10 -17.12
N LEU A 12 1.79 -8.47 -16.20
CA LEU A 12 2.28 -7.34 -15.41
C LEU A 12 2.98 -7.87 -14.16
N ASP A 13 4.22 -7.43 -13.96
CA ASP A 13 5.06 -7.76 -12.82
C ASP A 13 5.69 -6.45 -12.32
N THR A 14 5.48 -6.14 -11.04
CA THR A 14 6.09 -4.98 -10.38
C THR A 14 6.43 -5.33 -8.93
N TYR A 15 7.34 -4.56 -8.35
CA TYR A 15 7.78 -4.73 -6.98
C TYR A 15 7.85 -3.39 -6.27
N PHE A 16 7.54 -3.40 -4.98
CA PHE A 16 7.71 -2.25 -4.11
C PHE A 16 8.37 -2.69 -2.80
N ARG A 17 9.17 -1.82 -2.17
CA ARG A 17 9.59 -2.08 -0.79
C ARG A 17 8.44 -1.77 0.15
N GLN A 18 8.24 -2.62 1.15
CA GLN A 18 7.19 -2.43 2.14
C GLN A 18 7.29 -1.07 2.84
N ASP A 19 8.51 -0.61 3.13
CA ASP A 19 8.78 0.69 3.73
C ASP A 19 8.24 1.85 2.87
N GLU A 20 8.36 1.75 1.54
CA GLU A 20 7.88 2.77 0.60
C GLU A 20 6.35 2.77 0.53
N ILE A 21 5.74 1.58 0.46
CA ILE A 21 4.28 1.45 0.55
C ILE A 21 3.76 2.06 1.86
N ASN A 22 4.46 1.84 2.97
CA ASN A 22 4.05 2.35 4.28
C ASN A 22 4.10 3.88 4.34
N VAL A 23 5.06 4.54 3.67
CA VAL A 23 5.05 6.00 3.53
C VAL A 23 3.85 6.47 2.71
N LEU A 24 3.57 5.83 1.56
CA LEU A 24 2.42 6.18 0.73
C LEU A 24 1.10 6.05 1.50
N LEU A 25 0.94 4.94 2.24
CA LEU A 25 -0.23 4.69 3.08
C LEU A 25 -0.33 5.69 4.24
N PHE A 26 0.80 6.08 4.84
CA PHE A 26 0.85 7.09 5.89
C PHE A 26 0.43 8.49 5.39
N TYR A 27 0.75 8.83 4.15
CA TYR A 27 0.25 10.04 3.50
C TYR A 27 -1.24 9.93 3.16
N ALA A 28 -1.63 8.84 2.48
CA ALA A 28 -2.99 8.62 1.99
C ALA A 28 -4.04 8.62 3.11
N LYS A 29 -3.69 8.15 4.31
CA LYS A 29 -4.62 8.12 5.46
C LYS A 29 -5.14 9.51 5.86
N ASP A 30 -4.35 10.57 5.66
CA ASP A 30 -4.73 11.94 6.03
C ASP A 30 -5.77 12.50 5.05
N ILE A 31 -5.87 11.91 3.86
CA ILE A 31 -6.88 12.22 2.85
C ILE A 31 -8.14 11.39 3.10
N ASN A 32 -7.99 10.06 3.16
CA ASN A 32 -9.10 9.15 3.36
C ASN A 32 -8.64 7.83 3.97
N LEU A 33 -8.68 7.72 5.29
CA LEU A 33 -8.29 6.51 6.02
C LEU A 33 -9.05 5.27 5.58
N ASN A 34 -10.36 5.36 5.32
CA ASN A 34 -11.16 4.20 4.95
C ASN A 34 -10.73 3.62 3.60
N LEU A 35 -10.55 4.47 2.59
CA LEU A 35 -10.08 4.03 1.27
C LEU A 35 -8.62 3.59 1.29
N THR A 36 -7.80 4.19 2.15
CA THR A 36 -6.41 3.77 2.38
C THR A 36 -6.33 2.35 2.96
N LYS A 37 -7.17 2.01 3.95
CA LYS A 37 -7.23 0.65 4.49
C LYS A 37 -7.67 -0.37 3.43
N LYS A 38 -8.64 -0.01 2.58
CA LYS A 38 -9.04 -0.85 1.44
C LYS A 38 -7.89 -1.04 0.45
N MET A 39 -7.17 0.02 0.13
CA MET A 39 -5.99 -0.04 -0.72
C MET A 39 -4.95 -1.00 -0.15
N ASN A 40 -4.68 -0.93 1.17
CA ASN A 40 -3.79 -1.86 1.85
C ASN A 40 -4.24 -3.32 1.67
N TYR A 41 -5.52 -3.64 1.90
CA TYR A 41 -6.00 -5.03 1.71
C TYR A 41 -5.90 -5.52 0.27
N LEU A 42 -6.15 -4.66 -0.71
CA LEU A 42 -6.08 -5.03 -2.13
C LEU A 42 -4.64 -5.26 -2.61
N LEU A 43 -3.65 -4.74 -1.87
CA LEU A 43 -2.21 -4.87 -2.14
C LEU A 43 -1.51 -5.82 -1.15
N ASP A 44 -2.24 -6.41 -0.22
CA ASP A 44 -1.73 -7.38 0.74
C ASP A 44 -2.39 -8.75 0.50
N LYS A 45 -1.68 -9.79 0.92
CA LYS A 45 -2.14 -11.15 0.98
C LYS A 45 -3.51 -11.24 1.68
N LYS A 46 -4.45 -11.99 1.09
CA LYS A 46 -5.83 -12.14 1.60
C LYS A 46 -5.92 -12.56 3.07
N ILE A 47 -4.90 -13.25 3.60
CA ILE A 47 -4.81 -13.58 5.03
C ILE A 47 -4.95 -12.34 5.92
N SER A 48 -4.39 -11.19 5.56
CA SER A 48 -4.49 -9.96 6.35
C SER A 48 -5.94 -9.49 6.51
N TYR A 49 -6.71 -9.54 5.42
CA TYR A 49 -8.15 -9.29 5.45
C TYR A 49 -8.89 -10.31 6.34
N MET A 50 -8.52 -11.60 6.25
CA MET A 50 -9.16 -12.66 7.03
C MET A 50 -8.90 -12.51 8.53
N ILE A 51 -7.66 -12.18 8.92
CA ILE A 51 -7.28 -11.88 10.30
C ILE A 51 -8.13 -10.72 10.84
N HIS A 52 -8.26 -9.63 10.07
CA HIS A 52 -9.05 -8.48 10.48
C HIS A 52 -10.53 -8.82 10.75
N HIS A 53 -11.12 -9.65 9.90
CA HIS A 53 -12.52 -10.01 9.99
C HIS A 53 -12.79 -11.26 10.85
N ASN A 54 -11.80 -11.71 11.64
CA ASN A 54 -11.88 -12.94 12.45
C ASN A 54 -12.32 -14.18 11.65
N ILE A 55 -11.88 -14.25 10.39
CA ILE A 55 -12.11 -15.38 9.50
C ILE A 55 -10.96 -16.38 9.68
N SER A 56 -11.30 -17.66 9.80
CA SER A 56 -10.31 -18.73 10.00
C SER A 56 -9.25 -18.76 8.89
N THR A 57 -7.98 -18.74 9.27
CA THR A 57 -6.81 -18.87 8.39
C THR A 57 -6.22 -20.28 8.37
N THR A 58 -6.90 -21.27 8.98
CA THR A 58 -6.40 -22.65 9.09
C THR A 58 -6.04 -23.23 7.73
N GLY A 59 -4.81 -23.74 7.61
CA GLY A 59 -4.30 -24.34 6.37
C GLY A 59 -3.70 -23.33 5.38
N LEU A 60 -3.67 -22.04 5.72
CA LEU A 60 -2.97 -21.02 4.95
C LEU A 60 -1.59 -20.75 5.55
N ASP A 61 -0.60 -20.62 4.67
CA ASP A 61 0.77 -20.25 5.04
C ASP A 61 1.12 -18.93 4.38
N SER A 62 1.27 -17.89 5.19
CA SER A 62 1.59 -16.53 4.75
C SER A 62 2.97 -16.40 4.12
N ASN A 63 3.86 -17.39 4.28
CA ASN A 63 5.18 -17.37 3.67
C ASN A 63 5.11 -17.71 2.17
N ASN A 64 4.09 -18.47 1.75
CA ASN A 64 3.90 -18.83 0.35
C ASN A 64 3.32 -17.68 -0.47
N LYS A 65 3.51 -17.73 -1.80
CA LYS A 65 2.81 -16.82 -2.72
C LYS A 65 1.31 -17.02 -2.58
N MET A 66 0.55 -15.93 -2.53
CA MET A 66 -0.90 -16.02 -2.34
C MET A 66 -1.60 -14.81 -2.97
N HIS A 67 -2.85 -15.02 -3.35
CA HIS A 67 -3.69 -13.96 -3.87
C HIS A 67 -3.99 -12.87 -2.83
N ALA A 68 -4.04 -11.63 -3.30
CA ALA A 68 -4.56 -10.51 -2.53
C ALA A 68 -6.07 -10.64 -2.28
N TYR A 69 -6.60 -9.82 -1.38
CA TYR A 69 -8.05 -9.64 -1.28
C TYR A 69 -8.63 -9.14 -2.61
N PHE A 70 -9.80 -9.66 -3.00
CA PHE A 70 -10.42 -9.34 -4.29
C PHE A 70 -11.90 -9.02 -4.11
N ASN A 71 -12.23 -7.77 -4.40
CA ASN A 71 -13.59 -7.27 -4.43
C ASN A 71 -13.68 -6.15 -5.46
N LEU A 72 -14.48 -6.37 -6.52
CA LEU A 72 -14.59 -5.43 -7.64
C LEU A 72 -15.03 -4.03 -7.20
N SER A 73 -15.96 -3.94 -6.25
CA SER A 73 -16.44 -2.65 -5.75
C SER A 73 -15.34 -1.90 -5.00
N ASP A 74 -14.58 -2.60 -4.15
CA ASP A 74 -13.48 -1.98 -3.42
C ASP A 74 -12.34 -1.57 -4.36
N ILE A 75 -12.03 -2.39 -5.37
CA ILE A 75 -11.03 -2.06 -6.40
C ILE A 75 -11.42 -0.79 -7.15
N GLN A 76 -12.67 -0.69 -7.61
CA GLN A 76 -13.16 0.51 -8.30
C GLN A 76 -13.11 1.76 -7.41
N LEU A 77 -13.48 1.64 -6.13
CA LEU A 77 -13.39 2.74 -5.18
C LEU A 77 -11.95 3.21 -4.95
N VAL A 78 -11.00 2.27 -4.84
CA VAL A 78 -9.58 2.59 -4.64
C VAL A 78 -8.97 3.20 -5.91
N ILE A 79 -9.30 2.70 -7.11
CA ILE A 79 -8.88 3.34 -8.36
C ILE A 79 -9.37 4.79 -8.42
N GLN A 80 -10.63 5.04 -8.07
CA GLN A 80 -11.17 6.40 -8.04
C GLN A 80 -10.50 7.27 -6.98
N PHE A 81 -10.23 6.72 -5.80
CA PHE A 81 -9.46 7.41 -4.76
C PHE A 81 -8.09 7.84 -5.26
N ILE A 82 -7.35 6.93 -5.90
CA ILE A 82 -6.01 7.22 -6.45
C ILE A 82 -6.07 8.38 -7.44
N LEU A 83 -7.00 8.31 -8.41
CA LEU A 83 -7.08 9.27 -9.50
C LEU A 83 -7.63 10.64 -9.09
N THR A 84 -8.60 10.68 -8.18
CA THR A 84 -9.36 11.90 -7.90
C THR A 84 -8.94 12.61 -6.61
N GLN A 85 -8.24 11.91 -5.71
CA GLN A 85 -7.87 12.45 -4.40
C GLN A 85 -6.38 12.30 -4.13
N LEU A 86 -5.82 11.09 -4.17
CA LEU A 86 -4.43 10.83 -3.74
C LEU A 86 -3.40 11.51 -4.65
N ILE A 87 -3.42 11.22 -5.97
CA ILE A 87 -2.49 11.84 -6.92
C ILE A 87 -2.67 13.37 -6.96
N PRO A 88 -3.90 13.91 -7.09
CA PRO A 88 -4.09 15.36 -7.04
C PRO A 88 -3.60 16.01 -5.74
N ALA A 89 -3.73 15.35 -4.58
CA ALA A 89 -3.22 15.89 -3.33
C ALA A 89 -1.69 15.98 -3.34
N MET A 90 -1.00 14.93 -3.79
CA MET A 90 0.47 14.94 -3.91
C MET A 90 0.96 15.96 -4.94
N GLN A 91 0.25 16.11 -6.06
CA GLN A 91 0.60 17.11 -7.10
C GLN A 91 0.44 18.56 -6.62
N ASN A 92 -0.45 18.81 -5.66
CA ASN A 92 -0.67 20.13 -5.07
C ASN A 92 0.19 20.39 -3.83
N GLU A 93 0.99 19.42 -3.41
CA GLU A 93 1.94 19.62 -2.31
C GLU A 93 3.14 20.44 -2.79
N ASN A 94 3.56 21.42 -1.99
CA ASN A 94 4.70 22.28 -2.31
C ASN A 94 6.02 21.78 -1.69
N THR A 95 5.98 20.64 -1.00
CA THR A 95 7.08 20.09 -0.22
C THR A 95 7.13 18.57 -0.35
N ASP A 96 8.32 18.00 -0.21
CA ASP A 96 8.51 16.55 -0.15
C ASP A 96 8.02 15.93 1.17
N MET A 97 7.93 14.60 1.21
CA MET A 97 7.35 13.83 2.33
C MET A 97 8.05 14.13 3.65
N ASP A 98 9.36 14.21 3.67
CA ASP A 98 10.13 14.47 4.88
C ASP A 98 9.89 15.87 5.43
N VAL A 99 9.86 16.89 4.56
CA VAL A 99 9.53 18.28 4.92
C VAL A 99 8.12 18.36 5.49
N LYS A 100 7.13 17.71 4.85
CA LYS A 100 5.76 17.66 5.34
C LYS A 100 5.66 17.04 6.73
N TYR A 101 6.47 16.02 7.01
CA TYR A 101 6.43 15.24 8.26
C TYR A 101 7.60 15.53 9.21
N GLY A 102 8.10 16.76 9.22
CA GLY A 102 9.01 17.25 10.28
C GLY A 102 10.41 17.65 9.82
N GLY A 103 10.65 17.81 8.51
CA GLY A 103 11.89 18.38 7.98
C GLY A 103 13.08 17.41 7.91
N SER A 104 12.87 16.12 8.19
CA SER A 104 13.92 15.11 8.06
C SER A 104 13.34 13.71 7.86
N ILE A 105 14.12 12.85 7.20
CA ILE A 105 13.79 11.43 7.02
C ILE A 105 13.57 10.73 8.37
N SER A 106 14.41 11.03 9.38
CA SER A 106 14.26 10.45 10.72
C SER A 106 12.92 10.79 11.36
N ASN A 107 12.42 12.01 11.16
CA ASN A 107 11.13 12.45 11.68
C ASN A 107 9.99 11.77 10.92
N LEU A 108 10.07 11.70 9.59
CA LEU A 108 9.13 10.93 8.78
C LEU A 108 9.02 9.47 9.26
N ILE A 109 10.15 8.77 9.39
CA ILE A 109 10.20 7.38 9.88
C ILE A 109 9.58 7.27 11.26
N SER A 110 9.92 8.18 12.18
CA SER A 110 9.36 8.20 13.52
C SER A 110 7.84 8.39 13.51
N GLN A 111 7.32 9.29 12.68
CA GLN A 111 5.88 9.54 12.55
C GLN A 111 5.15 8.31 12.00
N VAL A 112 5.72 7.64 10.99
CA VAL A 112 5.16 6.41 10.40
C VAL A 112 5.14 5.29 11.43
N ASN A 113 6.26 5.01 12.09
CA ASN A 113 6.41 3.88 13.02
C ASN A 113 5.61 4.07 14.32
N ASN A 114 5.33 5.31 14.72
CA ASN A 114 4.53 5.62 15.90
C ASN A 114 3.05 5.87 15.58
N TYR A 115 2.62 5.66 14.33
CA TYR A 115 1.23 5.82 13.96
C TYR A 115 0.36 4.72 14.57
N ASN A 116 -0.49 5.10 15.52
CA ASN A 116 -1.52 4.20 16.06
C ASN A 116 -2.83 4.35 15.28
N SER A 117 -3.09 3.39 14.40
CA SER A 117 -4.32 3.30 13.61
C SER A 117 -5.55 2.80 14.40
N ASN A 118 -5.34 2.34 15.64
CA ASN A 118 -6.28 1.53 16.43
C ASN A 118 -6.82 0.32 15.65
N ASP A 119 -6.05 -0.17 14.67
CA ASP A 119 -6.41 -1.28 13.80
C ASP A 119 -5.19 -2.18 13.60
N SER A 120 -5.25 -3.38 14.18
CA SER A 120 -4.16 -4.36 14.14
C SER A 120 -3.82 -4.85 12.74
N SER A 121 -4.66 -4.59 11.74
CA SER A 121 -4.42 -4.95 10.35
C SER A 121 -3.88 -3.81 9.48
N PHE A 122 -3.79 -2.59 10.06
CA PHE A 122 -3.22 -1.42 9.40
C PHE A 122 -2.05 -0.91 10.25
N ILE A 123 -0.98 -1.68 10.23
CA ILE A 123 0.28 -1.38 10.90
C ILE A 123 1.27 -0.88 9.85
N LEU A 124 1.81 0.31 10.08
CA LEU A 124 2.81 0.92 9.21
C LEU A 124 4.15 0.86 9.93
N ASN A 125 5.19 0.47 9.20
CA ASN A 125 6.53 0.36 9.77
C ASN A 125 7.60 0.48 8.69
N ILE A 126 8.59 1.32 8.94
CA ILE A 126 9.79 1.48 8.13
C ILE A 126 10.96 0.92 8.93
N ASN A 127 11.62 -0.08 8.37
CA ASN A 127 12.76 -0.73 9.01
C ASN A 127 14.10 -0.13 8.57
N TYR A 128 14.14 0.53 7.42
CA TYR A 128 15.35 1.11 6.86
C TYR A 128 15.55 2.56 7.29
N ASP A 129 16.82 2.96 7.41
CA ASP A 129 17.20 4.35 7.71
C ASP A 129 16.90 5.32 6.55
N TYR A 130 16.41 4.81 5.42
CA TYR A 130 16.12 5.59 4.22
C TYR A 130 14.89 5.08 3.47
N VAL A 131 14.05 6.03 3.09
CA VAL A 131 12.95 5.92 2.12
C VAL A 131 13.04 7.12 1.16
N PRO A 132 12.56 6.99 -0.09
CA PRO A 132 12.37 8.13 -0.98
C PRO A 132 11.52 9.21 -0.30
N VAL A 133 11.73 10.46 -0.67
CA VAL A 133 10.97 11.58 -0.06
C VAL A 133 10.21 12.39 -1.11
N GLU A 134 10.65 12.30 -2.36
CA GLU A 134 10.13 13.04 -3.48
C GLU A 134 8.66 12.70 -3.73
N MET A 135 7.78 13.70 -3.75
CA MET A 135 6.36 13.48 -4.04
C MET A 135 6.15 12.80 -5.41
N ALA A 136 6.99 13.11 -6.39
CA ALA A 136 6.94 12.50 -7.72
C ALA A 136 7.12 10.97 -7.67
N TYR A 137 8.03 10.47 -6.82
CA TYR A 137 8.25 9.04 -6.64
C TYR A 137 6.97 8.33 -6.15
N TYR A 138 6.27 8.94 -5.18
CA TYR A 138 5.03 8.40 -4.64
C TYR A 138 3.83 8.54 -5.57
N ILE A 139 3.83 9.56 -6.44
CA ILE A 139 2.86 9.68 -7.54
C ILE A 139 3.03 8.53 -8.53
N ASP A 140 4.26 8.24 -8.98
CA ASP A 140 4.54 7.15 -9.90
C ASP A 140 4.13 5.79 -9.28
N MET A 141 4.48 5.57 -8.01
CA MET A 141 4.04 4.38 -7.26
C MET A 141 2.50 4.26 -7.20
N ALA A 142 1.78 5.35 -6.94
CA ALA A 142 0.32 5.34 -6.92
C ALA A 142 -0.28 5.03 -8.31
N ILE A 143 0.36 5.50 -9.39
CA ILE A 143 -0.03 5.19 -10.77
C ILE A 143 0.14 3.69 -11.03
N GLU A 144 1.29 3.10 -10.68
CA GLU A 144 1.54 1.66 -10.84
C GLU A 144 0.55 0.80 -10.04
N MET A 145 0.24 1.19 -8.80
CA MET A 145 -0.79 0.52 -8.00
C MET A 145 -2.17 0.58 -8.66
N LYS A 146 -2.55 1.73 -9.24
CA LYS A 146 -3.80 1.86 -10.01
C LYS A 146 -3.79 0.95 -11.23
N GLU A 147 -2.66 0.81 -11.93
CA GLU A 147 -2.54 -0.07 -13.11
C GLU A 147 -2.68 -1.56 -12.74
N LEU A 148 -2.05 -1.99 -11.63
CA LEU A 148 -2.24 -3.32 -11.07
C LEU A 148 -3.72 -3.61 -10.78
N LEU A 149 -4.38 -2.68 -10.09
CA LEU A 149 -5.79 -2.78 -9.74
C LEU A 149 -6.71 -2.78 -10.96
N GLN A 150 -6.41 -1.95 -11.96
CA GLN A 150 -7.15 -1.94 -13.22
C GLN A 150 -7.00 -3.28 -13.95
N LYS A 151 -5.78 -3.83 -13.99
CA LYS A 151 -5.53 -5.14 -14.61
C LYS A 151 -6.29 -6.27 -13.92
N SER A 152 -6.46 -6.16 -12.59
CA SER A 152 -7.26 -7.07 -11.77
C SER A 152 -8.74 -7.06 -12.15
N ILE A 153 -9.30 -5.89 -12.43
CA ILE A 153 -10.66 -5.76 -12.99
C ILE A 153 -10.71 -6.35 -14.40
N ASP A 154 -9.79 -5.96 -15.28
CA ASP A 154 -9.83 -6.33 -16.70
C ASP A 154 -9.75 -7.85 -16.91
N LEU A 155 -8.95 -8.53 -16.08
CA LEU A 155 -8.80 -9.99 -16.09
C LEU A 155 -9.78 -10.71 -15.15
N ASN A 156 -10.56 -9.96 -14.36
CA ASN A 156 -11.42 -10.49 -13.29
C ASN A 156 -10.70 -11.53 -12.40
N THR A 157 -9.46 -11.22 -12.01
CA THR A 157 -8.56 -12.15 -11.32
C THR A 157 -7.77 -11.41 -10.23
N PRO A 158 -7.61 -11.97 -9.01
CA PRO A 158 -6.79 -11.34 -7.97
C PRO A 158 -5.31 -11.24 -8.33
N ILE A 159 -4.65 -10.20 -7.81
CA ILE A 159 -3.19 -10.05 -7.89
C ILE A 159 -2.53 -11.14 -7.05
N LEU A 160 -1.48 -11.78 -7.58
CA LEU A 160 -0.65 -12.70 -6.81
C LEU A 160 0.43 -11.90 -6.08
N VAL A 161 0.54 -12.10 -4.77
CA VAL A 161 1.48 -11.39 -3.89
C VAL A 161 2.51 -12.36 -3.33
N SER A 162 3.79 -11.97 -3.36
CA SER A 162 4.86 -12.71 -2.71
C SER A 162 5.88 -11.80 -2.05
N TYR A 163 6.37 -12.21 -0.89
CA TYR A 163 7.37 -11.49 -0.11
C TYR A 163 8.74 -12.09 -0.36
N THR A 164 9.72 -11.23 -0.61
CA THR A 164 11.13 -11.58 -0.76
C THR A 164 11.95 -10.76 0.23
N ASP A 165 12.97 -11.40 0.80
CA ASP A 165 13.94 -10.78 1.70
C ASP A 165 15.12 -10.17 0.93
#